data_AF-A4WKW6-F1
#
_entry.id   AF-A4WKW6-F1
#
_cell.length_a   1.000
_cell.length_b   1.000
_cell.length_c   1.000
_cell.angle_alpha   90.00
_cell.angle_beta   90.00
_cell.angle_gamma   90.00
#
_symmetry.space_group_name_H-M   'P 1'
#
loop_
_entity.id
_entity.type
_entity.pdbx_description
1 polymer ?
#
loop_
_entity_poly.entity_id
_entity_poly.type
_entity_poly.pdbx_seq_one_letter_code
_entity_poly.pdbx_strand_id
1 'polypeptide(L)'
;MWSFAYGLIALALASFVVMYAALHTPSFASVNIADQLYNAKRVLYAYRPWLVTDNLTAFNEGVNMTYVVMTYKPAVDGQLGVVYFPLYLPYAYKGEKAERNLKYAVYLGLRECRPAVFSSGSPAVLYVVDVALPQLMPWLEVYALVPRNLTVMLRYYYGLYKSRGEPPVFLLDDPYYGRRNEGLPELNFTQLVKAEWALVRRPDGVNTLYVTAPAEAVGIYVVEYPLALPLSCWDEELSAYTHSEPADISPPINPLQPPSPR
;
A
#
# COMPACT_ATOMS: atom_id res chain seq x y z
N MET A 1 1.09 -23.89 -77.51
CA MET A 1 1.08 -24.92 -76.44
C MET A 1 2.05 -24.59 -75.30
N TRP A 2 3.26 -24.12 -75.57
CA TRP A 2 4.27 -23.80 -74.54
C TRP A 2 3.85 -22.73 -73.51
N SER A 3 3.10 -21.70 -73.92
CA SER A 3 2.64 -20.62 -73.01
C SER A 3 1.73 -21.11 -71.87
N PHE A 4 0.90 -22.13 -72.13
CA PHE A 4 0.00 -22.69 -71.12
C PHE A 4 0.76 -23.50 -70.06
N ALA A 5 1.79 -24.23 -70.47
CA ALA A 5 2.66 -24.98 -69.55
C ALA A 5 3.44 -24.04 -68.62
N TYR A 6 4.00 -22.94 -69.14
CA TYR A 6 4.67 -21.94 -68.31
C TYR A 6 3.71 -21.25 -67.34
N GLY A 7 2.47 -20.98 -67.75
CA GLY A 7 1.43 -20.44 -66.87
C GLY A 7 1.09 -21.37 -65.70
N LEU A 8 0.96 -22.68 -65.97
CA LEU A 8 0.69 -23.68 -64.92
C LEU A 8 1.87 -23.84 -63.95
N ILE A 9 3.11 -23.82 -64.46
CA ILE A 9 4.32 -23.88 -63.61
C ILE A 9 4.42 -22.64 -62.72
N ALA A 10 4.18 -21.45 -63.28
CA ALA A 10 4.18 -20.21 -62.52
C ALA A 10 3.11 -20.20 -61.42
N LEU A 11 1.90 -20.71 -61.73
CA LEU A 11 0.82 -20.81 -60.76
C LEU A 11 1.13 -21.81 -59.64
N ALA A 12 1.74 -22.95 -59.96
CA ALA A 12 2.17 -23.94 -58.97
C ALA A 12 3.28 -23.40 -58.06
N LEU A 13 4.24 -22.65 -58.60
CA LEU A 13 5.27 -21.99 -57.81
C LEU A 13 4.68 -20.91 -56.90
N ALA A 14 3.76 -20.09 -57.42
CA ALA A 14 3.07 -19.07 -56.63
C ALA A 14 2.24 -19.71 -55.50
N SER A 15 1.49 -20.79 -55.79
CA SER A 15 0.70 -21.49 -54.77
C SER A 15 1.59 -22.13 -53.72
N PHE A 16 2.71 -22.74 -54.11
CA PHE A 16 3.68 -23.30 -53.19
C PHE A 16 4.26 -22.23 -52.27
N VAL A 17 4.68 -21.08 -52.80
CA VAL A 17 5.22 -19.96 -52.00
C VAL A 17 4.18 -19.44 -51.01
N VAL A 18 2.92 -19.27 -51.43
CA VAL A 18 1.84 -18.80 -50.56
C VAL A 18 1.53 -19.82 -49.46
N MET A 19 1.41 -21.11 -49.78
CA MET A 19 1.15 -22.16 -48.79
C MET A 19 2.33 -22.35 -47.85
N TYR A 20 3.56 -22.29 -48.36
CA TYR A 20 4.77 -22.38 -47.54
C TYR A 20 4.85 -21.20 -46.57
N ALA A 21 4.62 -19.99 -47.05
CA ALA A 21 4.56 -18.79 -46.21
C ALA A 21 3.45 -18.92 -45.17
N ALA A 22 2.24 -19.35 -45.53
CA ALA A 22 1.13 -19.51 -44.59
C ALA A 22 1.39 -20.60 -43.51
N LEU A 23 2.06 -21.71 -43.87
CA LEU A 23 2.42 -22.76 -42.90
C LEU A 23 3.57 -22.34 -41.97
N HIS A 24 4.49 -21.51 -42.47
CA HIS A 24 5.73 -21.18 -41.77
C HIS A 24 5.78 -19.75 -41.26
N THR A 25 4.75 -18.93 -41.48
CA THR A 25 4.57 -17.69 -40.72
C THR A 25 4.31 -18.11 -39.28
N PRO A 26 5.22 -17.79 -38.34
CA PRO A 26 4.96 -18.07 -36.94
C PRO A 26 3.64 -17.39 -36.58
N SER A 27 2.75 -18.11 -35.91
CA SER A 27 1.56 -17.48 -35.35
C SER A 27 2.04 -16.36 -34.43
N PHE A 28 1.81 -15.11 -34.79
CA PHE A 28 2.06 -14.00 -33.90
C PHE A 28 1.04 -14.11 -32.76
N ALA A 29 1.39 -14.83 -31.71
CA ALA A 29 0.66 -14.75 -30.45
C ALA A 29 0.82 -13.31 -29.98
N SER A 30 -0.24 -12.51 -30.08
CA SER A 30 -0.24 -11.14 -29.61
C SER A 30 0.17 -11.15 -28.13
N VAL A 31 1.35 -10.61 -27.83
CA VAL A 31 1.81 -10.47 -26.45
C VAL A 31 1.01 -9.35 -25.81
N ASN A 32 0.01 -9.71 -25.01
CA ASN A 32 -0.70 -8.72 -24.22
C ASN A 32 0.10 -8.38 -22.96
N ILE A 33 0.98 -7.38 -23.06
CA ILE A 33 1.79 -6.87 -21.93
C ILE A 33 0.87 -6.39 -20.80
N ALA A 34 -0.31 -5.83 -21.12
CA ALA A 34 -1.26 -5.38 -20.11
C ALA A 34 -1.82 -6.54 -19.29
N ASP A 35 -2.13 -7.69 -19.91
CA ASP A 35 -2.57 -8.89 -19.18
C ASP A 35 -1.46 -9.45 -18.28
N GLN A 36 -0.22 -9.47 -18.77
CA GLN A 36 0.92 -9.90 -17.96
C GLN A 36 1.12 -8.95 -16.76
N LEU A 37 1.04 -7.64 -16.97
CA LEU A 37 1.15 -6.65 -15.90
C LEU A 37 0.01 -6.76 -14.88
N TYR A 38 -1.22 -6.93 -15.36
CA TYR A 38 -2.37 -7.18 -14.53
C TYR A 38 -2.18 -8.44 -13.69
N ASN A 39 -1.72 -9.54 -14.30
CA ASN A 39 -1.48 -10.79 -13.60
C ASN A 39 -0.36 -10.66 -12.55
N ALA A 40 0.76 -10.02 -12.90
CA ALA A 40 1.89 -9.82 -11.99
C ALA A 40 1.45 -9.09 -10.71
N LYS A 41 0.69 -8.01 -10.87
CA LYS A 41 0.10 -7.24 -9.77
C LYS A 41 -0.96 -8.00 -9.00
N ARG A 42 -1.81 -8.75 -9.70
CA ARG A 42 -2.82 -9.61 -9.06
C ARG A 42 -2.16 -10.69 -8.22
N VAL A 43 -1.02 -11.24 -8.65
CA VAL A 43 -0.24 -12.19 -7.86
C VAL A 43 0.21 -11.56 -6.54
N LEU A 44 0.84 -10.39 -6.63
CA LEU A 44 1.30 -9.64 -5.46
C LEU A 44 0.15 -9.23 -4.53
N TYR A 45 -1.04 -8.95 -5.06
CA TYR A 45 -2.20 -8.58 -4.24
C TYR A 45 -2.94 -9.79 -3.67
N ALA A 46 -3.51 -10.64 -4.53
CA ALA A 46 -4.48 -11.64 -4.13
C ALA A 46 -3.87 -12.87 -3.45
N TYR A 47 -2.63 -13.23 -3.80
CA TYR A 47 -1.97 -14.40 -3.22
C TYR A 47 -1.09 -14.04 -2.03
N ARG A 48 -1.00 -12.75 -1.67
CA ARG A 48 -0.19 -12.26 -0.54
C ARG A 48 1.19 -12.93 -0.44
N PRO A 49 2.04 -12.83 -1.47
CA PRO A 49 3.39 -13.39 -1.40
C PRO A 49 4.32 -12.57 -0.47
N TRP A 50 3.78 -11.69 0.36
CA TRP A 50 4.53 -10.78 1.23
C TRP A 50 5.00 -11.50 2.49
N LEU A 51 6.31 -11.62 2.64
CA LEU A 51 6.93 -12.00 3.90
C LEU A 51 6.95 -10.79 4.83
N VAL A 52 6.42 -10.95 6.03
CA VAL A 52 6.33 -9.87 7.02
C VAL A 52 7.57 -9.89 7.91
N THR A 53 8.18 -8.72 8.13
CA THR A 53 9.36 -8.57 8.99
C THR A 53 9.34 -7.23 9.71
N ASP A 54 9.72 -7.22 10.99
CA ASP A 54 10.00 -6.01 11.77
C ASP A 54 11.50 -5.67 11.81
N ASN A 55 12.33 -6.49 11.16
CA ASN A 55 13.76 -6.25 11.00
C ASN A 55 14.04 -5.51 9.69
N LEU A 56 14.56 -4.28 9.80
CA LEU A 56 14.88 -3.42 8.67
C LEU A 56 15.98 -3.99 7.77
N THR A 57 16.98 -4.69 8.31
CA THR A 57 18.03 -5.33 7.53
C THR A 57 17.45 -6.47 6.68
N ALA A 58 16.60 -7.31 7.28
CA ALA A 58 15.92 -8.37 6.55
C ALA A 58 15.00 -7.81 5.45
N PHE A 59 14.31 -6.69 5.72
CA PHE A 59 13.54 -5.98 4.71
C PHE A 59 14.43 -5.48 3.57
N ASN A 60 15.56 -4.85 3.86
CA ASN A 60 16.47 -4.28 2.86
C ASN A 60 17.12 -5.33 1.95
N GLU A 61 17.36 -6.53 2.46
CA GLU A 61 17.97 -7.63 1.71
C GLU A 61 16.93 -8.51 0.97
N GLY A 62 15.71 -8.61 1.51
CA GLY A 62 14.69 -9.52 0.99
C GLY A 62 13.95 -9.03 -0.26
N VAL A 63 13.09 -9.89 -0.80
CA VAL A 63 12.21 -9.61 -1.93
C VAL A 63 10.82 -10.11 -1.59
N ASN A 64 9.78 -9.41 -2.06
CA ASN A 64 8.39 -9.65 -1.64
C ASN A 64 8.28 -9.58 -0.12
N MET A 65 8.79 -8.49 0.45
CA MET A 65 8.82 -8.23 1.88
C MET A 65 7.90 -7.07 2.21
N THR A 66 7.27 -7.15 3.38
CA THR A 66 6.60 -6.03 4.04
C THR A 66 7.32 -5.73 5.35
N TYR A 67 7.81 -4.50 5.47
CA TYR A 67 8.31 -3.99 6.74
C TYR A 67 7.13 -3.53 7.60
N VAL A 68 7.07 -4.00 8.83
CA VAL A 68 6.04 -3.64 9.79
C VAL A 68 6.63 -3.03 11.06
N VAL A 69 5.86 -2.16 11.69
CA VAL A 69 6.18 -1.58 13.01
C VAL A 69 5.14 -2.06 14.02
N MET A 70 5.59 -2.55 15.16
CA MET A 70 4.70 -2.97 16.25
C MET A 70 4.20 -1.75 17.03
N THR A 71 2.89 -1.66 17.22
CA THR A 71 2.25 -0.73 18.16
C THR A 71 1.35 -1.50 19.14
N TYR A 72 0.91 -0.85 20.22
CA TYR A 72 -0.02 -1.41 21.19
C TYR A 72 -1.37 -0.69 21.11
N LYS A 73 -2.43 -1.45 20.84
CA LYS A 73 -3.79 -0.91 20.70
C LYS A 73 -4.70 -1.34 21.85
N PRO A 74 -5.60 -0.47 22.31
CA PRO A 74 -6.60 -0.83 23.30
C PRO A 74 -7.73 -1.65 22.66
N ALA A 75 -8.14 -2.73 23.31
CA ALA A 75 -9.36 -3.46 23.00
C ALA A 75 -10.19 -3.65 24.28
N VAL A 76 -11.51 -3.71 24.12
CA VAL A 76 -12.44 -3.99 25.22
C VAL A 76 -12.74 -5.48 25.25
N ASP A 77 -12.24 -6.16 26.28
CA ASP A 77 -12.54 -7.54 26.63
C ASP A 77 -13.62 -7.58 27.73
N GLY A 78 -14.61 -8.47 27.58
CA GLY A 78 -15.75 -8.53 28.50
C GLY A 78 -15.40 -9.03 29.91
N GLN A 79 -14.26 -9.70 30.08
CA GLN A 79 -13.81 -10.25 31.36
C GLN A 79 -12.71 -9.40 32.00
N LEU A 80 -11.79 -8.89 31.19
CA LEU A 80 -10.60 -8.17 31.66
C LEU A 80 -10.73 -6.64 31.58
N GLY A 81 -11.79 -6.11 30.97
CA GLY A 81 -11.93 -4.68 30.72
C GLY A 81 -11.08 -4.23 29.54
N VAL A 82 -10.42 -3.07 29.65
CA VAL A 82 -9.54 -2.56 28.60
C VAL A 82 -8.19 -3.28 28.66
N VAL A 83 -7.81 -3.91 27.57
CA VAL A 83 -6.54 -4.62 27.40
C VAL A 83 -5.77 -4.03 26.24
N TYR A 84 -4.43 -3.95 26.36
CA TYR A 84 -3.56 -3.55 25.27
C TYR A 84 -2.99 -4.79 24.61
N PHE A 85 -3.03 -4.83 23.27
CA PHE A 85 -2.49 -5.94 22.49
C PHE A 85 -1.57 -5.41 21.37
N PRO A 86 -0.54 -6.17 21.00
CA PRO A 86 0.36 -5.78 19.93
C PRO A 86 -0.35 -5.91 18.57
N LEU A 87 -0.15 -4.92 17.70
CA LEU A 87 -0.64 -4.86 16.32
C LEU A 87 0.52 -4.39 15.42
N TYR A 88 0.79 -5.14 14.36
CA TYR A 88 1.79 -4.74 13.36
C TYR A 88 1.14 -3.83 12.30
N LEU A 89 1.74 -2.65 12.08
CA LEU A 89 1.34 -1.70 11.06
C LEU A 89 2.29 -1.77 9.86
N PRO A 90 1.79 -1.92 8.62
CA PRO A 90 2.64 -1.94 7.44
C PRO A 90 3.23 -0.57 7.14
N TYR A 91 4.56 -0.48 7.12
CA TYR A 91 5.32 0.74 6.84
C TYR A 91 5.94 0.76 5.45
N ALA A 92 6.34 -0.39 4.92
CA ALA A 92 6.94 -0.43 3.60
C ALA A 92 6.70 -1.77 2.89
N TYR A 93 6.70 -1.73 1.57
CA TYR A 93 6.61 -2.88 0.69
C TYR A 93 7.76 -2.83 -0.31
N LYS A 94 8.35 -4.00 -0.54
CA LYS A 94 9.29 -4.21 -1.63
C LYS A 94 8.94 -5.54 -2.29
N GLY A 95 8.46 -5.48 -3.52
CA GLY A 95 8.01 -6.66 -4.25
C GLY A 95 8.38 -6.65 -5.70
N GLU A 96 8.50 -7.83 -6.27
CA GLU A 96 8.63 -8.02 -7.71
C GLU A 96 7.93 -9.29 -8.16
N LYS A 97 7.45 -9.23 -9.40
CA LYS A 97 6.90 -10.38 -10.10
C LYS A 97 7.31 -10.33 -11.56
N ALA A 98 7.99 -11.39 -11.98
CA ALA A 98 8.31 -11.62 -13.37
C ALA A 98 7.21 -12.46 -14.04
N GLU A 99 6.87 -12.04 -15.25
CA GLU A 99 6.05 -12.74 -16.23
C GLU A 99 6.91 -13.05 -17.47
N ARG A 100 6.34 -13.72 -18.47
CA ARG A 100 7.11 -14.19 -19.63
C ARG A 100 7.90 -13.08 -20.34
N ASN A 101 7.33 -11.88 -20.47
CA ASN A 101 7.92 -10.77 -21.23
C ASN A 101 8.04 -9.46 -20.43
N LEU A 102 7.83 -9.51 -19.11
CA LEU A 102 7.73 -8.34 -18.24
C LEU A 102 8.30 -8.67 -16.87
N LYS A 103 9.04 -7.72 -16.29
CA LYS A 103 9.34 -7.71 -14.85
C LYS A 103 8.66 -6.51 -14.21
N TYR A 104 7.70 -6.77 -13.32
CA TYR A 104 7.08 -5.74 -12.49
C TYR A 104 7.81 -5.68 -11.15
N ALA A 105 8.13 -4.49 -10.68
CA ALA A 105 8.71 -4.24 -9.37
C ALA A 105 7.94 -3.09 -8.71
N VAL A 106 7.80 -3.13 -7.39
CA VAL A 106 7.14 -2.07 -6.62
C VAL A 106 7.91 -1.84 -5.34
N TYR A 107 8.13 -0.57 -5.05
CA TYR A 107 8.57 -0.12 -3.74
C TYR A 107 7.65 0.99 -3.26
N LEU A 108 7.12 0.82 -2.06
CA LEU A 108 6.43 1.86 -1.31
C LEU A 108 7.06 1.90 0.08
N GLY A 109 7.60 3.03 0.49
CA GLY A 109 8.18 3.21 1.82
C GLY A 109 7.60 4.43 2.50
N LEU A 110 6.86 4.25 3.59
CA LEU A 110 6.42 5.35 4.43
C LEU A 110 7.63 5.96 5.12
N ARG A 111 7.92 7.21 4.79
CA ARG A 111 9.09 7.95 5.31
C ARG A 111 8.74 8.67 6.59
N GLU A 112 7.63 9.37 6.59
CA GLU A 112 7.11 10.08 7.74
C GLU A 112 5.59 10.25 7.60
N CYS A 113 4.95 10.36 8.75
CA CYS A 113 3.64 10.95 8.90
C CYS A 113 3.77 12.19 9.77
N ARG A 114 3.07 13.25 9.39
CA ARG A 114 3.08 14.50 10.17
C ARG A 114 1.71 15.17 10.19
N PRO A 115 1.41 15.99 11.21
CA PRO A 115 0.09 16.56 11.34
C PRO A 115 -0.07 17.60 10.24
N ALA A 116 -1.26 17.66 9.68
CA ALA A 116 -1.59 18.56 8.60
C ALA A 116 -3.01 19.12 8.78
N VAL A 117 -3.38 20.03 7.89
CA VAL A 117 -4.71 20.62 7.85
C VAL A 117 -5.14 20.66 6.39
N PHE A 118 -6.36 20.20 6.11
CA PHE A 118 -6.94 20.37 4.79
C PHE A 118 -7.11 21.85 4.44
N SER A 119 -7.25 22.16 3.16
CA SER A 119 -7.57 23.54 2.73
C SER A 119 -8.86 24.09 3.35
N SER A 120 -9.77 23.21 3.77
CA SER A 120 -11.01 23.53 4.50
C SER A 120 -10.80 23.88 5.98
N GLY A 121 -9.61 23.68 6.55
CA GLY A 121 -9.32 23.88 7.97
C GLY A 121 -9.51 22.63 8.86
N SER A 122 -9.96 21.50 8.31
CA SER A 122 -10.15 20.25 9.07
C SER A 122 -8.81 19.55 9.37
N PRO A 123 -8.66 18.88 10.52
CA PRO A 123 -7.42 18.19 10.88
C PRO A 123 -7.15 17.01 9.93
N ALA A 124 -5.89 16.83 9.60
CA ALA A 124 -5.43 15.81 8.66
C ALA A 124 -4.07 15.24 9.09
N VAL A 125 -3.68 14.15 8.45
CA VAL A 125 -2.34 13.59 8.52
C VAL A 125 -1.75 13.58 7.11
N LEU A 126 -0.54 14.09 6.96
CA LEU A 126 0.23 14.02 5.73
C LEU A 126 1.17 12.81 5.78
N TYR A 127 0.94 11.87 4.89
CA TYR A 127 1.82 10.73 4.64
C TYR A 127 2.82 11.11 3.56
N VAL A 128 4.10 10.92 3.84
CA VAL A 128 5.18 11.10 2.87
C VAL A 128 5.71 9.72 2.53
N VAL A 129 5.46 9.28 1.30
CA VAL A 129 5.77 7.92 0.85
C VAL A 129 6.77 7.97 -0.28
N ASP A 130 7.90 7.29 -0.13
CA ASP A 130 8.83 7.08 -1.23
C ASP A 130 8.32 5.96 -2.13
N VAL A 131 8.28 6.22 -3.43
CA VAL A 131 7.66 5.35 -4.43
C VAL A 131 8.67 5.05 -5.53
N ALA A 132 8.86 3.76 -5.80
CA ALA A 132 9.51 3.31 -7.03
C ALA A 132 8.56 2.37 -7.78
N LEU A 133 8.09 2.85 -8.94
CA LEU A 133 7.24 2.11 -9.86
C LEU A 133 7.89 2.14 -11.24
N PRO A 134 7.97 1.01 -11.97
CA PRO A 134 8.61 0.93 -13.29
C PRO A 134 7.91 1.79 -14.33
N GLN A 135 6.62 2.05 -14.15
CA GLN A 135 5.85 2.99 -14.95
C GLN A 135 4.70 3.53 -14.11
N LEU A 136 4.59 4.86 -14.03
CA LEU A 136 3.42 5.49 -13.42
C LEU A 136 2.25 5.33 -14.38
N MET A 137 1.48 4.27 -14.18
CA MET A 137 0.27 4.03 -14.95
C MET A 137 -0.84 5.00 -14.54
N PRO A 138 -1.80 5.31 -15.43
CA PRO A 138 -2.89 6.26 -15.16
C PRO A 138 -3.87 5.82 -14.06
N TRP A 139 -3.61 4.71 -13.35
CA TRP A 139 -4.51 4.10 -12.37
C TRP A 139 -3.96 4.14 -10.94
N LEU A 140 -3.04 5.07 -10.65
CA LEU A 140 -2.64 5.36 -9.28
C LEU A 140 -3.80 6.07 -8.58
N GLU A 141 -4.35 5.43 -7.56
CA GLU A 141 -5.36 6.00 -6.69
C GLU A 141 -4.91 5.84 -5.24
N VAL A 142 -5.32 6.78 -4.40
CA VAL A 142 -5.03 6.70 -2.97
C VAL A 142 -6.30 6.93 -2.19
N TYR A 143 -6.52 6.08 -1.19
CA TYR A 143 -7.69 6.13 -0.31
C TYR A 143 -7.24 6.19 1.15
N ALA A 144 -7.88 7.04 1.94
CA ALA A 144 -7.78 7.00 3.39
C ALA A 144 -8.66 5.88 3.94
N LEU A 145 -8.16 5.18 4.95
CA LEU A 145 -8.83 4.09 5.64
C LEU A 145 -9.49 4.62 6.90
N VAL A 146 -10.72 5.12 6.79
CA VAL A 146 -11.45 5.68 7.94
C VAL A 146 -12.24 4.58 8.62
N PRO A 147 -12.04 4.27 9.91
CA PRO A 147 -12.78 3.21 10.57
C PRO A 147 -14.26 3.58 10.69
N ARG A 148 -15.16 2.70 10.26
CA ARG A 148 -16.62 2.86 10.47
C ARG A 148 -16.97 2.80 11.96
N ASN A 149 -16.28 1.92 12.67
CA ASN A 149 -16.34 1.81 14.12
C ASN A 149 -14.99 1.27 14.62
N LEU A 150 -14.21 2.16 15.24
CA LEU A 150 -12.87 1.84 15.68
C LEU A 150 -12.84 0.73 16.74
N THR A 151 -13.76 0.77 17.70
CA THR A 151 -13.86 -0.22 18.78
C THR A 151 -14.14 -1.61 18.25
N VAL A 152 -15.03 -1.73 17.26
CA VAL A 152 -15.35 -3.01 16.62
C VAL A 152 -14.15 -3.55 15.84
N MET A 153 -13.44 -2.69 15.09
CA MET A 153 -12.22 -3.08 14.38
C MET A 153 -11.15 -3.59 15.34
N LEU A 154 -10.87 -2.86 16.42
CA LEU A 154 -9.84 -3.26 17.39
C LEU A 154 -10.21 -4.55 18.12
N ARG A 155 -11.50 -4.77 18.41
CA ARG A 155 -11.98 -6.05 18.96
C ARG A 155 -11.76 -7.21 17.99
N TYR A 156 -11.94 -6.99 16.68
CA TYR A 156 -11.68 -8.01 15.66
C TYR A 156 -10.19 -8.40 15.62
N TYR A 157 -9.28 -7.43 15.56
CA TYR A 157 -7.84 -7.72 15.61
C TYR A 157 -7.40 -8.35 16.93
N TYR A 158 -7.96 -7.93 18.05
CA TYR A 158 -7.72 -8.57 19.33
C TYR A 158 -8.19 -10.04 19.34
N GLY A 159 -9.32 -10.35 18.68
CA GLY A 159 -9.76 -11.72 18.46
C GLY A 159 -8.75 -12.55 17.65
N LEU A 160 -8.18 -11.98 16.59
CA LEU A 160 -7.11 -12.62 15.82
C LEU A 160 -5.89 -12.90 16.69
N TYR A 161 -5.42 -11.91 17.45
CA TYR A 161 -4.32 -12.04 18.41
C TYR A 161 -4.55 -13.19 19.39
N LYS A 162 -5.74 -13.25 20.03
CA LYS A 162 -6.06 -14.33 20.97
C LYS A 162 -6.09 -15.71 20.30
N SER A 163 -6.59 -15.80 19.07
CA SER A 163 -6.73 -17.08 18.37
C SER A 163 -5.41 -17.63 17.84
N ARG A 164 -4.49 -16.74 17.43
CA ARG A 164 -3.22 -17.13 16.81
C ARG A 164 -2.06 -17.16 17.79
N GLY A 165 -2.14 -16.38 18.88
CA GLY A 165 -1.04 -16.20 19.82
C GLY A 165 0.10 -15.32 19.29
N GLU A 166 -0.11 -14.67 18.15
CA GLU A 166 0.88 -13.82 17.46
C GLU A 166 0.25 -12.47 17.12
N PRO A 167 1.03 -11.37 17.11
CA PRO A 167 0.51 -10.06 16.75
C PRO A 167 -0.01 -10.04 15.31
N PRO A 168 -1.28 -9.67 15.07
CA PRO A 168 -1.81 -9.60 13.72
C PRO A 168 -1.21 -8.42 12.95
N VAL A 169 -1.15 -8.54 11.63
CA VAL A 169 -0.73 -7.49 10.71
C VAL A 169 -1.95 -6.77 10.16
N PHE A 170 -2.01 -5.46 10.35
CA PHE A 170 -3.10 -4.62 9.92
C PHE A 170 -3.38 -4.80 8.41
N LEU A 171 -4.62 -5.18 8.09
CA LEU A 171 -5.18 -5.50 6.77
C LEU A 171 -4.54 -6.68 6.02
N LEU A 172 -3.25 -6.96 6.21
CA LEU A 172 -2.57 -8.08 5.58
C LEU A 172 -2.94 -9.45 6.18
N ASP A 173 -3.51 -9.50 7.38
CA ASP A 173 -3.97 -10.76 8.00
C ASP A 173 -5.48 -11.00 7.88
N ASP A 174 -6.21 -10.06 7.29
CA ASP A 174 -7.65 -10.20 7.07
C ASP A 174 -7.90 -11.35 6.07
N PRO A 175 -8.75 -12.35 6.35
CA PRO A 175 -8.93 -13.52 5.48
C PRO A 175 -9.44 -13.17 4.08
N TYR A 176 -9.91 -11.95 3.87
CA TYR A 176 -10.44 -11.49 2.61
C TYR A 176 -9.58 -10.43 1.89
N TYR A 177 -8.42 -10.04 2.45
CA TYR A 177 -7.49 -9.22 1.70
C TYR A 177 -7.13 -9.85 0.35
N GLY A 178 -7.14 -9.02 -0.69
CA GLY A 178 -6.94 -9.47 -2.06
C GLY A 178 -8.22 -9.86 -2.82
N ARG A 179 -9.38 -9.97 -2.14
CA ARG A 179 -10.66 -10.36 -2.78
C ARG A 179 -11.44 -9.14 -3.29
N ARG A 180 -11.11 -8.69 -4.51
CA ARG A 180 -11.76 -7.55 -5.17
C ARG A 180 -13.26 -7.75 -5.48
N ASN A 181 -13.74 -8.99 -5.63
CA ASN A 181 -15.09 -9.28 -6.15
C ASN A 181 -16.12 -9.67 -5.08
N GLU A 182 -15.73 -9.80 -3.81
CA GLU A 182 -16.63 -10.23 -2.73
C GLU A 182 -17.05 -9.07 -1.80
N GLY A 183 -16.86 -7.82 -2.24
CA GLY A 183 -17.00 -6.63 -1.40
C GLY A 183 -15.89 -6.64 -0.35
N LEU A 184 -14.78 -5.93 -0.64
CA LEU A 184 -13.58 -5.84 0.21
C LEU A 184 -13.94 -5.90 1.71
N PRO A 185 -13.64 -6.96 2.46
CA PRO A 185 -14.08 -7.08 3.86
C PRO A 185 -13.33 -6.17 4.82
N GLU A 186 -12.20 -5.65 4.36
CA GLU A 186 -11.52 -4.47 4.88
C GLU A 186 -12.50 -3.27 4.96
N LEU A 187 -13.50 -3.17 4.07
CA LEU A 187 -14.60 -2.20 4.08
C LEU A 187 -15.70 -2.48 5.12
N ASN A 188 -15.74 -3.67 5.72
CA ASN A 188 -16.69 -3.92 6.81
C ASN A 188 -16.29 -3.09 8.04
N PHE A 189 -14.99 -2.88 8.23
CA PHE A 189 -14.46 -2.09 9.34
C PHE A 189 -13.99 -0.70 8.93
N THR A 190 -13.62 -0.48 7.67
CA THR A 190 -13.22 0.83 7.13
C THR A 190 -14.16 1.34 6.06
N GLN A 191 -14.17 2.65 5.87
CA GLN A 191 -14.70 3.32 4.71
C GLN A 191 -13.50 3.88 3.93
N LEU A 192 -13.46 3.58 2.63
CA LEU A 192 -12.50 4.20 1.74
C LEU A 192 -12.99 5.60 1.40
N VAL A 193 -12.24 6.59 1.85
CA VAL A 193 -12.43 7.99 1.48
C VAL A 193 -11.31 8.33 0.49
N LYS A 194 -11.64 8.91 -0.66
CA LYS A 194 -10.62 9.29 -1.64
C LYS A 194 -9.68 10.32 -0.98
N ALA A 195 -8.38 10.03 -0.97
CA ALA A 195 -7.39 10.93 -0.39
C ALA A 195 -6.94 11.96 -1.42
N GLU A 196 -6.62 13.16 -0.95
CA GLU A 196 -5.88 14.14 -1.76
C GLU A 196 -4.42 13.69 -1.82
N TRP A 197 -3.85 13.63 -3.02
CA TRP A 197 -2.46 13.21 -3.16
C TRP A 197 -1.76 13.93 -4.29
N ALA A 198 -0.45 14.06 -4.16
CA ALA A 198 0.44 14.61 -5.18
C ALA A 198 1.68 13.73 -5.29
N LEU A 199 2.06 13.38 -6.51
CA LEU A 199 3.30 12.68 -6.78
C LEU A 199 4.33 13.67 -7.32
N VAL A 200 5.44 13.80 -6.60
CA VAL A 200 6.48 14.78 -6.90
C VAL A 200 7.79 14.05 -7.10
N ARG A 201 8.48 14.34 -8.20
CA ARG A 201 9.84 13.86 -8.42
C ARG A 201 10.83 14.78 -7.70
N ARG A 202 11.57 14.23 -6.74
CA ARG A 202 12.60 14.96 -5.99
C ARG A 202 13.86 15.19 -6.85
N PRO A 203 14.71 16.16 -6.48
CA PRO A 203 15.97 16.42 -7.18
C PRO A 203 16.95 15.24 -7.20
N ASP A 204 16.88 14.36 -6.19
CA ASP A 204 17.65 13.11 -6.11
C ASP A 204 17.12 12.00 -7.04
N GLY A 205 16.05 12.27 -7.79
CA GLY A 205 15.47 11.34 -8.76
C GLY A 205 14.43 10.38 -8.17
N VAL A 206 14.18 10.42 -6.85
CA VAL A 206 13.16 9.60 -6.19
C VAL A 206 11.78 10.22 -6.39
N ASN A 207 10.75 9.40 -6.65
CA ASN A 207 9.38 9.88 -6.65
C ASN A 207 8.83 9.80 -5.22
N THR A 208 8.26 10.88 -4.73
CA THR A 208 7.63 10.95 -3.41
C THR A 208 6.15 11.26 -3.59
N LEU A 209 5.32 10.38 -3.04
CA LEU A 209 3.88 10.49 -2.98
C LEU A 209 3.51 11.16 -1.64
N TYR A 210 2.96 12.36 -1.72
CA TYR A 210 2.35 13.07 -0.61
C TYR A 210 0.87 12.73 -0.59
N VAL A 211 0.36 12.27 0.54
CA VAL A 211 -1.06 11.90 0.70
C VAL A 211 -1.60 12.57 1.94
N THR A 212 -2.69 13.31 1.79
CA THR A 212 -3.41 13.90 2.90
C THR A 212 -4.64 13.03 3.21
N ALA A 213 -4.72 12.54 4.45
CA ALA A 213 -5.84 11.75 4.94
C ALA A 213 -6.50 12.42 6.16
N PRO A 214 -7.80 12.20 6.41
CA PRO A 214 -8.44 12.65 7.64
C PRO A 214 -7.72 12.15 8.89
N ALA A 215 -7.74 12.93 9.97
CA ALA A 215 -7.06 12.58 11.23
C ALA A 215 -7.64 11.29 11.86
N GLU A 216 -8.88 10.94 11.54
CA GLU A 216 -9.52 9.69 11.99
C GLU A 216 -9.06 8.46 11.19
N ALA A 217 -8.35 8.64 10.07
CA ALA A 217 -7.89 7.54 9.25
C ALA A 217 -6.82 6.71 9.98
N VAL A 218 -6.99 5.40 9.93
CA VAL A 218 -6.06 4.43 10.54
C VAL A 218 -4.96 3.98 9.56
N GLY A 219 -4.87 4.63 8.40
CA GLY A 219 -3.89 4.36 7.36
C GLY A 219 -4.36 4.85 5.99
N ILE A 220 -3.58 4.51 4.96
CA ILE A 220 -3.90 4.78 3.55
C ILE A 220 -3.78 3.50 2.72
N TYR A 221 -4.53 3.42 1.63
CA TYR A 221 -4.32 2.47 0.55
C TYR A 221 -3.72 3.16 -0.65
N VAL A 222 -2.53 2.72 -1.06
CA VAL A 222 -1.95 3.07 -2.36
C VAL A 222 -2.37 1.99 -3.35
N VAL A 223 -3.19 2.38 -4.33
CA VAL A 223 -3.77 1.49 -5.32
C VAL A 223 -3.12 1.74 -6.66
N GLU A 224 -2.46 0.73 -7.20
CA GLU A 224 -1.97 0.71 -8.57
C GLU A 224 -2.59 -0.49 -9.28
N TYR A 225 -3.83 -0.32 -9.75
CA TYR A 225 -4.75 -1.40 -10.10
C TYR A 225 -4.10 -2.60 -10.83
N PRO A 226 -4.40 -3.85 -10.43
CA PRO A 226 -5.30 -4.24 -9.33
C PRO A 226 -4.67 -4.22 -7.94
N LEU A 227 -3.37 -3.95 -7.83
CA LEU A 227 -2.61 -3.99 -6.58
C LEU A 227 -3.06 -2.88 -5.62
N ALA A 228 -3.33 -3.24 -4.36
CA ALA A 228 -3.63 -2.28 -3.30
C ALA A 228 -2.78 -2.62 -2.07
N LEU A 229 -1.97 -1.66 -1.63
CA LEU A 229 -1.01 -1.84 -0.55
C LEU A 229 -1.32 -0.88 0.61
N PRO A 230 -1.69 -1.40 1.79
CA PRO A 230 -2.00 -0.56 2.95
C PRO A 230 -0.72 -0.06 3.60
N LEU A 231 -0.64 1.23 3.88
CA LEU A 231 0.41 1.84 4.70
C LEU A 231 -0.23 2.49 5.93
N SER A 232 0.40 2.39 7.09
CA SER A 232 -0.13 2.97 8.31
C SER A 232 0.98 3.39 9.26
N CYS A 233 0.84 4.61 9.78
CA CYS A 233 1.60 5.20 10.89
C CYS A 233 0.65 5.52 12.05
N TRP A 234 -0.45 4.77 12.15
CA TRP A 234 -1.51 4.98 13.13
C TRP A 234 -0.96 4.83 14.56
N ASP A 235 -0.43 5.93 15.12
CA ASP A 235 -0.11 6.25 16.52
C ASP A 235 1.09 7.19 16.66
N GLU A 236 1.94 7.36 15.64
CA GLU A 236 3.15 8.22 15.76
C GLU A 236 2.81 9.70 16.04
N GLU A 237 1.55 10.10 15.83
CA GLU A 237 1.13 11.49 15.74
C GLU A 237 0.14 11.93 16.83
N LEU A 238 -0.67 11.01 17.39
CA LEU A 238 -1.55 11.37 18.51
C LEU A 238 -0.73 11.82 19.72
N SER A 239 0.50 11.29 19.85
CA SER A 239 1.49 11.68 20.86
C SER A 239 2.02 13.11 20.66
N ALA A 240 2.10 13.59 19.41
CA ALA A 240 2.56 14.95 19.11
C ALA A 240 1.43 15.99 19.27
N TYR A 241 0.17 15.60 19.05
CA TYR A 241 -0.98 16.50 19.14
C TYR A 241 -1.55 16.64 20.57
N THR A 242 -1.46 15.59 21.40
CA THR A 242 -1.90 15.66 22.81
C THR A 242 -0.93 16.41 23.73
N HIS A 243 0.31 16.67 23.30
CA HIS A 243 1.25 17.53 24.02
C HIS A 243 1.16 19.02 23.66
N SER A 244 0.33 19.40 22.69
CA SER A 244 -0.08 20.78 22.48
C SER A 244 -1.33 21.12 23.30
N GLU A 245 -1.17 21.10 24.63
CA GLU A 245 -2.14 21.72 25.55
C GLU A 245 -2.06 23.25 25.37
N PRO A 246 -3.19 23.99 25.37
CA PRO A 246 -3.17 25.43 25.26
C PRO A 246 -2.44 26.00 26.48
N ALA A 247 -1.37 26.75 26.23
CA ALA A 247 -0.68 27.51 27.26
C ALA A 247 -1.64 28.56 27.83
N ASP A 248 -2.28 28.26 28.95
CA ASP A 248 -2.84 29.26 29.84
C ASP A 248 -2.65 28.83 31.30
N ILE A 249 -1.86 29.63 32.04
CA ILE A 249 -2.26 30.33 33.28
C ILE A 249 -1.03 30.59 34.18
N SER A 250 -0.80 31.89 34.40
CA SER A 250 -0.13 32.57 35.52
C SER A 250 1.41 32.76 35.55
N PRO A 251 1.87 33.98 35.88
CA PRO A 251 3.29 34.25 36.13
C PRO A 251 3.74 33.60 37.46
N PRO A 252 5.03 33.20 37.57
CA PRO A 252 5.53 32.50 38.74
C PRO A 252 5.53 33.42 39.98
N ILE A 253 4.99 32.90 41.07
CA ILE A 253 5.15 33.45 42.42
C ILE A 253 6.64 33.42 42.78
N ASN A 254 7.22 34.58 43.07
CA ASN A 254 8.59 34.73 43.57
C ASN A 254 8.81 33.88 44.85
N PRO A 255 9.92 33.13 44.97
CA PRO A 255 10.32 32.61 46.27
C PRO A 255 10.79 33.74 47.19
N LEU A 256 10.25 33.77 48.41
CA LEU A 256 10.66 34.65 49.50
C LEU A 256 12.18 34.57 49.73
N GLN A 257 12.82 35.73 49.69
CA GLN A 257 14.22 35.94 50.01
C GLN A 257 14.40 35.91 51.54
N PRO A 258 15.39 35.19 52.09
CA PRO A 258 15.65 35.23 53.53
C PRO A 258 16.29 36.58 53.93
N PRO A 259 16.04 37.07 55.16
CA PRO A 259 16.57 38.35 55.60
C PRO A 259 18.09 38.29 55.76
N SER A 260 18.76 39.28 55.17
CA SER A 260 20.20 39.51 55.36
C SER A 260 20.42 40.34 56.63
N PRO A 261 21.44 40.03 57.46
CA PRO A 261 21.64 40.67 58.75
C PRO A 261 22.44 41.98 58.62
N ARG A 262 21.82 43.11 59.02
CA ARG A 262 22.35 44.18 59.89
C ARG A 262 21.37 45.34 59.98
#